data_AF-A0A960H6S5-F1
#
_entry.id   AF-A0A960H6S5-F1
#
_cell.length_a   1.000
_cell.length_b   1.000
_cell.length_c   1.000
_cell.angle_alpha   90.00
_cell.angle_beta   90.00
_cell.angle_gamma   90.00
#
_symmetry.space_group_name_H-M   'P 1'
#
loop_
_entity.id
_entity.type
_entity.pdbx_description
1 polymer ?
#
loop_
_entity_poly.entity_id
_entity_poly.type
_entity_poly.pdbx_seq_one_letter_code
_entity_poly.pdbx_strand_id
1 'polypeptide(L)'
;QFAEFVDATGYVTVAEKPLDPALYPGVAEADLLPGALVFRPTAGPVDLRDWRQWWDWAGGANWRHPFGQGSDVAGRDDHPVVQVAYPDAAAYAAWAGRRLPTEAEWEYAARAGSTTTYAWGDEPTVGGALMANTWQGRFPYRN
;
A
#
# COMPACT_ATOMS: atom_id res chain seq x y z
N GLN A 1 2.18 -14.02 -9.04
CA GLN A 1 3.35 -13.75 -8.17
C GLN A 1 3.03 -13.85 -6.66
N PHE A 2 2.43 -12.84 -6.02
CA PHE A 2 2.19 -12.90 -4.56
C PHE A 2 1.18 -13.99 -4.17
N ALA A 3 0.16 -14.21 -5.00
CA ALA A 3 -0.78 -15.33 -4.82
C ALA A 3 -0.07 -16.69 -4.84
N GLU A 4 0.87 -16.92 -5.77
CA GLU A 4 1.66 -18.17 -5.82
C GLU A 4 2.49 -18.38 -4.55
N PHE A 5 3.08 -17.31 -4.00
CA PHE A 5 3.78 -17.37 -2.72
C PHE A 5 2.86 -17.83 -1.59
N VAL A 6 1.67 -17.21 -1.48
CA VAL A 6 0.71 -17.57 -0.43
C VAL A 6 0.21 -19.00 -0.63
N ASP A 7 -0.14 -19.39 -1.85
CA ASP A 7 -0.64 -20.73 -2.15
C ASP A 7 0.43 -21.82 -1.90
N ALA A 8 1.71 -21.52 -2.14
CA ALA A 8 2.82 -22.45 -1.92
C ALA A 8 3.22 -22.59 -0.44
N THR A 9 2.99 -21.57 0.39
CA THR A 9 3.53 -21.51 1.76
C THR A 9 2.45 -21.51 2.84
N GLY A 10 1.19 -21.24 2.48
CA GLY A 10 0.13 -20.96 3.44
C GLY A 10 0.35 -19.67 4.24
N TYR A 11 1.15 -18.73 3.71
CA TYR A 11 1.51 -17.51 4.43
C TYR A 11 0.27 -16.64 4.72
N VAL A 12 0.16 -16.19 5.97
CA VAL A 12 -0.87 -15.26 6.44
C VAL A 12 -0.21 -13.90 6.69
N THR A 13 -0.67 -12.85 6.01
CA THR A 13 -0.09 -11.51 6.10
C THR A 13 -0.37 -10.85 7.45
N VAL A 14 0.32 -9.75 7.73
CA VAL A 14 0.04 -8.96 8.94
C VAL A 14 -1.40 -8.47 8.98
N ALA A 15 -1.94 -7.99 7.85
CA ALA A 15 -3.32 -7.50 7.76
C ALA A 15 -4.38 -8.58 8.01
N GLU A 16 -4.02 -9.86 7.85
CA GLU A 16 -4.90 -11.00 8.08
C GLU A 16 -4.85 -11.50 9.54
N LYS A 17 -3.92 -11.00 10.36
CA LYS A 17 -3.75 -11.42 11.76
C LYS A 17 -4.56 -10.54 12.71
N PRO A 18 -5.07 -11.09 13.83
CA PRO A 18 -5.67 -10.29 14.89
C PRO A 18 -4.71 -9.24 15.42
N LEU A 19 -5.23 -8.07 15.77
CA LEU A 19 -4.46 -7.03 16.43
C LEU A 19 -4.22 -7.43 17.89
N ASP A 20 -2.98 -7.28 18.36
CA ASP A 20 -2.64 -7.52 19.76
C ASP A 20 -3.20 -6.38 20.63
N PRO A 21 -4.16 -6.62 21.54
CA PRO A 21 -4.72 -5.58 22.40
C PRO A 21 -3.65 -4.83 23.22
N ALA A 22 -2.53 -5.48 23.54
CA ALA A 22 -1.44 -4.87 24.29
C ALA A 22 -0.72 -3.76 23.51
N LEU A 23 -0.72 -3.83 22.16
CA LEU A 23 -0.14 -2.82 21.29
C LEU A 23 -1.10 -1.65 21.02
N TYR A 24 -2.40 -1.83 21.32
CA TYR A 24 -3.45 -0.85 21.03
C TYR A 24 -4.31 -0.55 22.28
N PRO A 25 -3.70 -0.01 23.35
CA PRO A 25 -4.43 0.31 24.57
C PRO A 25 -5.52 1.35 24.29
N GLY A 26 -6.75 1.06 24.74
CA GLY A 26 -7.91 1.97 24.60
C GLY A 26 -8.73 1.79 23.33
N VAL A 27 -8.34 0.89 22.42
CA VAL A 27 -9.18 0.47 21.30
C VAL A 27 -10.18 -0.57 21.81
N ALA A 28 -11.45 -0.45 21.42
CA ALA A 28 -12.48 -1.42 21.80
C ALA A 28 -12.16 -2.79 21.17
N GLU A 29 -12.44 -3.88 21.87
CA GLU A 29 -12.17 -5.24 21.38
C GLU A 29 -12.85 -5.52 20.02
N ALA A 30 -14.05 -4.96 19.81
CA ALA A 30 -14.77 -5.05 18.54
C ALA A 30 -14.06 -4.35 17.37
N ASP A 31 -13.14 -3.42 17.64
CA ASP A 31 -12.35 -2.69 16.65
C ASP A 31 -10.96 -3.32 16.43
N LEU A 32 -10.57 -4.33 17.23
CA LEU A 32 -9.32 -5.08 17.09
C LEU A 32 -9.39 -6.18 16.01
N LEU A 33 -10.14 -5.91 14.95
CA LEU A 33 -10.31 -6.85 13.84
C LEU A 33 -9.08 -6.80 12.91
N PRO A 34 -8.67 -7.96 12.34
CA PRO A 34 -7.74 -7.98 11.23
C PRO A 34 -8.22 -7.04 10.12
N GLY A 35 -7.30 -6.28 9.54
CA GLY A 35 -7.63 -5.30 8.54
C GLY A 35 -6.46 -4.40 8.24
N ALA A 36 -6.75 -3.33 7.51
CA ALA A 36 -5.78 -2.33 7.15
C ALA A 36 -6.47 -0.98 6.88
N LEU A 37 -5.65 0.07 6.82
CA LEU A 37 -6.13 1.38 6.39
C LEU A 37 -6.44 1.36 4.89
N VAL A 38 -7.62 1.87 4.55
CA VAL A 38 -8.08 2.01 3.17
C VAL A 38 -8.40 3.47 2.90
N PHE A 39 -7.93 3.97 1.75
CA PHE A 39 -8.20 5.34 1.34
C PHE A 39 -9.69 5.49 1.01
N ARG A 40 -10.34 6.49 1.61
CA ARG A 40 -11.72 6.88 1.32
C ARG A 40 -11.75 8.37 0.99
N PRO A 41 -12.08 8.75 -0.26
CA PRO A 41 -12.15 10.16 -0.62
C PRO A 41 -13.22 10.87 0.21
N THR A 42 -12.95 12.12 0.56
CA THR A 42 -13.90 12.93 1.33
C THR A 42 -14.90 13.60 0.40
N ALA A 43 -16.04 14.03 0.94
CA ALA A 43 -17.06 14.77 0.17
C ALA A 43 -16.61 16.20 -0.20
N GLY A 44 -15.53 16.71 0.40
CA GLY A 44 -15.04 18.07 0.21
C GLY A 44 -13.73 18.34 0.95
N PRO A 45 -13.29 19.61 1.03
CA PRO A 45 -12.06 20.00 1.72
C PRO A 45 -12.07 19.61 3.21
N VAL A 46 -10.93 19.16 3.70
CA VAL A 46 -10.68 18.76 5.09
C VAL A 46 -9.31 19.26 5.56
N ASP A 47 -9.03 19.25 6.87
CA ASP A 47 -7.70 19.56 7.41
C ASP A 47 -6.69 18.49 7.00
N LEU A 48 -5.74 18.85 6.12
CA LEU A 48 -4.72 17.95 5.58
C LEU A 48 -3.68 17.47 6.60
N ARG A 49 -3.70 17.99 7.84
CA ARG A 49 -2.87 17.50 8.93
C ARG A 49 -3.51 16.32 9.66
N ASP A 50 -4.81 16.09 9.44
CA ASP A 50 -5.54 14.98 10.04
C ASP A 50 -5.87 13.90 8.99
N TRP A 51 -4.90 13.01 8.79
CA TRP A 51 -4.97 11.93 7.80
C TRP A 51 -6.12 10.94 8.03
N ARG A 52 -6.66 10.88 9.25
CA ARG A 52 -7.77 9.99 9.62
C ARG A 52 -9.08 10.37 8.93
N GLN A 53 -9.14 11.56 8.31
CA GLN A 53 -10.32 11.99 7.57
C GLN A 53 -10.48 11.30 6.20
N TRP A 54 -9.42 10.71 5.64
CA TRP A 54 -9.46 10.01 4.35
C TRP A 54 -8.78 8.63 4.37
N TRP A 55 -8.25 8.20 5.50
CA TRP A 55 -7.82 6.82 5.72
C TRP A 55 -8.65 6.23 6.84
N ASP A 56 -9.38 5.18 6.50
CA ASP A 56 -10.31 4.52 7.40
C ASP A 56 -9.86 3.09 7.66
N TRP A 57 -10.03 2.61 8.90
CA TRP A 57 -9.73 1.23 9.23
C TRP A 57 -10.81 0.31 8.65
N ALA A 58 -10.45 -0.51 7.67
CA ALA A 58 -11.37 -1.44 7.05
C ALA A 58 -11.11 -2.86 7.58
N GLY A 59 -12.04 -3.34 8.40
CA GLY A 59 -12.04 -4.74 8.84
C GLY A 59 -12.07 -5.70 7.64
N GLY A 60 -11.21 -6.72 7.69
CA GLY A 60 -11.02 -7.70 6.63
C GLY A 60 -10.28 -7.17 5.40
N ALA A 61 -9.79 -5.92 5.40
CA ALA A 61 -8.95 -5.45 4.30
C ALA A 61 -7.59 -6.13 4.32
N ASN A 62 -7.24 -6.77 3.21
CA ASN A 62 -5.99 -7.50 3.02
C ASN A 62 -5.63 -7.57 1.53
N TRP A 63 -4.59 -8.32 1.19
CA TRP A 63 -4.10 -8.40 -0.19
C TRP A 63 -5.09 -9.03 -1.19
N ARG A 64 -6.02 -9.90 -0.73
CA ARG A 64 -7.12 -10.47 -1.55
C ARG A 64 -8.34 -9.55 -1.61
N HIS A 65 -8.56 -8.77 -0.56
CA HIS A 65 -9.69 -7.86 -0.37
C HIS A 65 -9.20 -6.43 -0.07
N PRO A 66 -8.59 -5.73 -1.05
CA PRO A 66 -7.79 -4.52 -0.80
C PRO A 66 -8.59 -3.32 -0.26
N PHE A 67 -9.91 -3.32 -0.43
CA PHE A 67 -10.83 -2.29 0.07
C PHE A 67 -11.72 -2.79 1.23
N GLY A 68 -11.40 -3.94 1.82
CA GLY A 68 -12.21 -4.57 2.87
C GLY A 68 -13.21 -5.59 2.33
N GLN A 69 -14.09 -6.05 3.22
CA GLN A 69 -15.08 -7.08 2.93
C GLN A 69 -15.89 -6.76 1.65
N GLY A 70 -15.98 -7.74 0.76
CA GLY A 70 -16.74 -7.63 -0.49
C GLY A 70 -15.96 -7.01 -1.66
N SER A 71 -14.75 -6.49 -1.44
CA SER A 71 -13.82 -6.18 -2.53
C SER A 71 -13.04 -7.41 -2.97
N ASP A 72 -12.50 -7.43 -4.18
CA ASP A 72 -11.58 -8.48 -4.63
C ASP A 72 -10.48 -7.91 -5.54
N VAL A 73 -9.65 -8.81 -6.06
CA VAL A 73 -8.57 -8.52 -7.01
C VAL A 73 -8.86 -9.08 -8.41
N ALA A 74 -10.12 -9.43 -8.71
CA ALA A 74 -10.47 -10.01 -10.00
C ALA A 74 -10.14 -9.03 -11.15
N GLY A 75 -9.41 -9.53 -12.16
CA GLY A 75 -8.95 -8.70 -13.29
C GLY A 75 -7.84 -7.72 -12.94
N ARG A 76 -7.18 -7.87 -11.78
CA ARG A 76 -6.06 -7.03 -11.32
C ARG A 76 -4.80 -7.86 -11.07
N ASP A 77 -4.63 -8.96 -11.80
CA ASP A 77 -3.51 -9.90 -11.60
C ASP A 77 -2.13 -9.24 -11.82
N ASP A 78 -2.08 -8.23 -12.70
CA ASP A 78 -0.86 -7.46 -13.01
C ASP A 78 -0.73 -6.16 -12.19
N HIS A 79 -1.66 -5.87 -11.28
CA HIS A 79 -1.53 -4.73 -10.38
C HIS A 79 -0.51 -5.04 -9.26
N PRO A 80 0.19 -4.02 -8.74
CA PRO A 80 1.03 -4.22 -7.56
C PRO A 80 0.16 -4.69 -6.38
N VAL A 81 0.62 -5.74 -5.70
CA VAL A 81 -0.03 -6.21 -4.46
C VAL A 81 0.01 -5.11 -3.41
N VAL A 82 -1.10 -4.92 -2.69
CA VAL A 82 -1.26 -3.92 -1.63
C VAL A 82 -1.69 -4.60 -0.32
N GLN A 83 -1.83 -3.82 0.76
CA GLN A 83 -2.12 -4.34 2.11
C GLN A 83 -1.10 -5.38 2.60
N VAL A 84 0.17 -5.19 2.20
CA VAL A 84 1.32 -5.97 2.64
C VAL A 84 2.21 -5.12 3.54
N ALA A 85 2.58 -5.63 4.70
CA ALA A 85 3.52 -4.99 5.60
C ALA A 85 4.97 -5.35 5.24
N TYR A 86 5.94 -4.65 5.81
CA TYR A 86 7.37 -4.98 5.66
C TYR A 86 7.70 -6.47 5.87
N PRO A 87 7.28 -7.15 6.96
CA PRO A 87 7.56 -8.57 7.15
C PRO A 87 6.95 -9.46 6.06
N ASP A 88 5.80 -9.07 5.50
CA ASP A 88 5.16 -9.81 4.40
C ASP A 88 6.00 -9.72 3.13
N ALA A 89 6.47 -8.51 2.80
CA ALA A 89 7.36 -8.28 1.67
C ALA A 89 8.71 -9.01 1.83
N ALA A 90 9.26 -9.02 3.05
CA ALA A 90 10.50 -9.74 3.34
C ALA A 90 10.33 -11.26 3.24
N ALA A 91 9.23 -11.82 3.73
CA ALA A 91 8.92 -13.25 3.62
C ALA A 91 8.75 -13.67 2.15
N TYR A 92 8.00 -12.88 1.37
CA TYR A 92 7.84 -13.09 -0.07
C TYR A 92 9.21 -13.07 -0.79
N ALA A 93 10.04 -12.06 -0.52
CA ALA A 93 11.36 -11.93 -1.14
C ALA A 93 12.25 -13.14 -0.83
N ALA A 94 12.26 -13.60 0.43
CA ALA A 94 13.04 -14.78 0.84
C ALA A 94 12.55 -16.06 0.14
N TRP A 95 11.24 -16.29 0.07
CA TRP A 95 10.65 -17.42 -0.66
C TRP A 95 11.04 -17.39 -2.15
N ALA A 96 11.05 -16.21 -2.76
CA ALA A 96 11.45 -16.02 -4.16
C ALA A 96 12.98 -16.15 -4.39
N GLY A 97 13.77 -16.49 -3.36
CA GLY A 97 15.24 -16.57 -3.45
C GLY A 97 15.92 -15.21 -3.59
N ARG A 98 15.30 -14.15 -3.05
CA ARG A 98 15.72 -12.75 -3.16
C ARG A 98 15.79 -12.08 -1.79
N ARG A 99 16.00 -10.76 -1.78
CA ARG A 99 15.90 -9.89 -0.61
C ARG A 99 15.28 -8.55 -1.02
N LEU A 100 14.82 -7.79 -0.05
CA LEU A 100 14.46 -6.39 -0.27
C LEU A 100 15.73 -5.58 -0.60
N PRO A 101 15.63 -4.55 -1.47
CA PRO A 101 16.72 -3.62 -1.70
C PRO A 101 16.98 -2.81 -0.43
N THR A 102 18.22 -2.37 -0.24
CA THR A 102 18.49 -1.26 0.68
C THR A 102 17.91 0.04 0.10
N GLU A 103 17.73 1.06 0.93
CA GLU A 103 17.31 2.39 0.45
C GLU A 103 18.26 2.93 -0.63
N ALA A 104 19.57 2.79 -0.44
CA ALA A 104 20.57 3.23 -1.40
C ALA A 104 20.52 2.46 -2.73
N GLU A 105 20.28 1.15 -2.69
CA GLU A 105 20.09 0.34 -3.90
C GLU A 105 18.81 0.71 -4.65
N TRP A 106 17.73 0.96 -3.91
CA TRP A 106 16.45 1.37 -4.48
C TRP A 106 16.60 2.74 -5.17
N GLU A 107 17.20 3.72 -4.52
CA GLU A 107 17.41 5.05 -5.11
C GLU A 107 18.36 4.99 -6.31
N TYR A 108 19.46 4.23 -6.22
CA TYR A 108 20.38 4.05 -7.35
C TYR A 108 19.66 3.48 -8.59
N ALA A 109 18.84 2.44 -8.39
CA ALA A 109 18.07 1.84 -9.46
C ALA A 109 16.99 2.80 -10.01
N ALA A 110 16.27 3.50 -9.12
CA ALA A 110 15.22 4.46 -9.51
C ALA A 110 15.80 5.66 -10.28
N ARG A 111 16.99 6.13 -9.91
CA ARG A 111 17.69 7.23 -10.61
C ARG A 111 18.28 6.80 -11.94
N ALA A 112 18.69 5.53 -12.08
CA ALA A 112 19.30 4.99 -13.30
C ALA A 112 20.43 5.87 -13.88
N GLY A 113 21.28 6.43 -13.01
CA GLY A 113 22.37 7.34 -13.38
C GLY A 113 22.00 8.82 -13.48
N SER A 114 20.73 9.17 -13.30
CA SER A 114 20.27 10.56 -13.24
C SER A 114 20.57 11.22 -11.89
N THR A 115 20.78 12.54 -11.91
CA THR A 115 20.86 13.40 -10.72
C THR A 115 19.66 14.33 -10.58
N THR A 116 18.61 14.13 -11.38
CA THR A 116 17.41 14.99 -11.43
C THR A 116 16.44 14.70 -10.29
N THR A 117 15.43 15.56 -10.14
CA THR A 117 14.40 15.42 -9.10
C THR A 117 13.57 14.15 -9.24
N TYR A 118 13.16 13.80 -10.46
CA TYR A 118 12.43 12.58 -10.80
C TYR A 118 13.30 11.62 -11.61
N ALA A 119 12.89 10.36 -11.73
CA ALA A 119 13.59 9.35 -12.54
C ALA A 119 13.69 9.71 -14.04
N TRP A 120 12.85 10.64 -14.52
CA TRP A 120 12.74 11.04 -15.94
C TRP A 120 13.14 12.50 -16.20
N GLY A 121 13.60 13.25 -15.21
CA GLY A 121 13.96 14.66 -15.35
C GLY A 121 13.60 15.51 -14.14
N ASP A 122 13.68 16.83 -14.29
CA ASP A 122 13.37 17.78 -13.21
C ASP A 122 11.91 18.21 -13.16
N GLU A 123 11.18 18.02 -14.25
CA GLU A 123 9.76 18.34 -14.34
C GLU A 123 8.88 17.12 -14.02
N PRO A 124 7.75 17.29 -13.33
CA PRO A 124 6.83 16.19 -13.00
C PRO A 124 6.14 15.61 -14.25
N THR A 125 6.12 16.36 -15.35
CA THR A 125 5.55 15.96 -16.64
C THR A 125 6.54 16.16 -17.76
N VAL A 126 6.53 15.26 -18.75
CA VAL A 126 7.37 15.38 -19.95
C VAL A 126 6.47 15.70 -21.13
N GLY A 127 6.61 16.88 -21.74
CA GLY A 127 5.75 17.29 -22.85
C GLY A 127 4.26 17.36 -22.50
N GLY A 128 3.92 17.62 -21.23
CA GLY A 128 2.55 17.62 -20.72
C GLY A 128 1.99 16.23 -20.38
N ALA A 129 2.74 15.15 -20.62
CA ALA A 129 2.36 13.80 -20.21
C ALA A 129 2.69 13.54 -18.73
N LEU A 130 1.74 12.96 -18.00
CA LEU A 130 1.97 12.44 -16.65
C LEU A 130 2.86 11.20 -16.73
N MET A 131 3.92 11.18 -15.93
CA MET A 131 4.93 10.12 -15.96
C MET A 131 4.75 9.08 -14.84
N ALA A 132 3.89 9.37 -13.87
CA ALA A 132 3.55 8.48 -12.77
C ALA A 132 2.07 8.56 -12.45
N ASN A 133 1.51 7.46 -11.95
CA ASN A 133 0.16 7.41 -11.41
C ASN A 133 0.13 8.06 -10.02
N THR A 134 -0.14 9.36 -9.98
CA THR A 134 -0.29 10.17 -8.77
C THR A 134 -1.68 10.80 -8.72
N TRP A 135 -1.98 11.62 -7.72
CA TRP A 135 -3.22 12.39 -7.65
C TRP A 135 -3.11 13.68 -8.48
N GLN A 136 -4.12 14.00 -9.29
CA GLN A 136 -4.29 15.28 -9.97
C GLN A 136 -5.44 16.07 -9.30
N GLY A 137 -5.41 17.40 -9.31
CA GLY A 137 -6.51 18.19 -8.73
C GLY A 137 -6.39 18.44 -7.21
N ARG A 138 -7.49 18.28 -6.46
CA ARG A 138 -7.60 18.72 -5.06
C ARG A 138 -7.82 17.53 -4.12
N PHE A 139 -6.74 17.08 -3.55
CA PHE A 139 -6.74 16.03 -2.53
C PHE A 139 -7.51 16.46 -1.26
N PRO A 140 -8.24 15.56 -0.56
CA PRO A 140 -8.53 14.15 -0.90
C PRO A 140 -9.91 13.94 -1.57
N TYR A 141 -10.51 14.97 -2.17
CA TYR A 141 -11.92 14.92 -2.63
C TYR A 141 -12.13 15.04 -4.14
N ARG A 142 -11.11 15.41 -4.92
CA ARG A 142 -11.20 15.51 -6.38
C ARG A 142 -9.88 15.11 -7.06
N ASN A 143 -9.89 13.97 -7.76
CA ASN A 143 -8.81 13.48 -8.63
C ASN A 143 -9.12 13.78 -10.10
#